data_AF-A0A945VSY9-F1
#
_entry.id   AF-A0A945VSY9-F1
#
_cell.length_a   1.000
_cell.length_b   1.000
_cell.length_c   1.000
_cell.angle_alpha   90.00
_cell.angle_beta   90.00
_cell.angle_gamma   90.00
#
_symmetry.space_group_name_H-M   'P 1'
#
loop_
_entity.id
_entity.type
_entity.pdbx_description
1 polymer ?
#
loop_
_entity_poly.entity_id
_entity_poly.type
_entity_poly.pdbx_seq_one_letter_code
_entity_poly.pdbx_strand_id
1 'polypeptide(L)'
;MSDYFDCPNCGAEVLAKAKSCPDCGSDEKTGWSEDTMYDGLDLPAFEESNTQTKTSVLQSKLLYYVVAILTIVAFILFYIV
;
A
#
# COMPACT_ATOMS: atom_id res chain seq x y z
N MET A 1 -29.17 1.07 28.35
CA MET A 1 -27.75 1.41 28.26
C MET A 1 -27.53 2.17 26.97
N SER A 2 -26.97 3.37 27.03
CA SER A 2 -26.37 4.02 25.86
C SER A 2 -24.93 3.53 25.78
N ASP A 3 -24.58 2.78 24.74
CA ASP A 3 -23.18 2.41 24.48
C ASP A 3 -22.44 3.64 23.96
N TYR A 4 -21.40 4.00 24.69
CA TYR A 4 -20.43 5.04 24.33
C TYR A 4 -19.07 4.38 24.11
N PHE A 5 -18.27 4.98 23.22
CA PHE A 5 -16.91 4.54 22.92
C PHE A 5 -16.01 5.78 22.72
N ASP A 6 -14.71 5.62 22.94
CA ASP A 6 -13.75 6.69 22.73
C ASP A 6 -13.35 6.79 21.25
N CYS A 7 -13.40 8.01 20.70
CA CYS A 7 -13.04 8.24 19.30
C CYS A 7 -11.55 7.93 19.08
N PRO A 8 -11.18 7.00 18.20
CA PRO A 8 -9.78 6.66 17.94
C PRO A 8 -8.95 7.81 17.32
N ASN A 9 -9.61 8.81 16.71
CA ASN A 9 -8.91 9.95 16.10
C ASN A 9 -8.62 11.09 17.10
N CYS A 10 -9.49 11.34 18.08
CA CYS A 10 -9.35 12.50 18.99
C CYS A 10 -9.51 12.19 20.48
N GLY A 11 -9.99 11.00 20.83
CA GLY A 11 -10.23 10.57 22.22
C GLY A 11 -11.52 11.09 22.85
N ALA A 12 -12.40 11.79 22.11
CA ALA A 12 -13.68 12.23 22.63
C ALA A 12 -14.65 11.06 22.83
N GLU A 13 -15.53 11.14 23.83
CA GLU A 13 -16.57 10.14 24.09
C GLU A 13 -17.71 10.27 23.06
N VAL A 14 -17.95 9.22 22.28
CA VAL A 14 -18.91 9.20 21.17
C VAL A 14 -19.96 8.11 21.37
N LEU A 15 -21.21 8.40 21.00
CA LEU A 15 -22.30 7.43 20.98
C LEU A 15 -22.03 6.35 19.93
N ALA A 16 -22.23 5.07 20.26
CA ALA A 16 -22.10 3.95 19.32
C ALA A 16 -23.03 4.04 18.08
N LYS A 17 -24.05 4.91 18.12
CA LYS A 17 -24.98 5.18 17.00
C LYS A 17 -24.70 6.47 16.25
N ALA A 18 -23.65 7.21 16.62
CA ALA A 18 -23.27 8.43 15.91
C ALA A 18 -22.75 8.09 14.51
N LYS A 19 -23.00 8.97 13.52
CA LYS A 19 -22.47 8.81 12.16
C LYS A 19 -21.04 9.31 12.00
N SER A 20 -20.64 10.23 12.87
CA SER A 20 -19.33 10.86 12.91
C SER A 20 -19.10 11.44 14.30
N CYS A 21 -17.85 11.74 14.62
CA CYS A 21 -17.47 12.32 15.89
C CYS A 21 -17.94 13.78 15.94
N PRO A 22 -18.71 14.20 16.96
CA PRO A 22 -19.17 15.58 17.06
C PRO A 22 -18.04 16.59 17.35
N ASP A 23 -16.87 16.10 17.80
CA ASP A 23 -15.72 16.93 18.16
C ASP A 23 -14.78 17.13 16.96
N CYS A 24 -14.26 16.05 16.39
CA CYS A 24 -13.30 16.11 15.28
C CYS A 24 -13.88 15.86 13.88
N GLY A 25 -15.13 15.39 13.78
CA GLY A 25 -15.77 15.07 12.51
C GLY A 25 -15.40 13.73 11.88
N SER A 26 -14.49 12.94 12.48
CA SER A 26 -14.09 11.64 11.93
C SER A 26 -15.24 10.63 11.90
N ASP A 27 -15.24 9.77 10.88
CA ASP A 27 -16.19 8.69 10.69
C ASP A 27 -15.48 7.35 10.35
N GLU A 28 -16.24 6.35 9.93
CA GLU A 28 -15.74 5.03 9.52
C GLU A 28 -14.69 5.09 8.39
N LYS A 29 -14.71 6.12 7.54
CA LYS A 29 -13.81 6.25 6.40
C LYS A 29 -12.53 7.03 6.73
N THR A 30 -12.56 7.83 7.78
CA THR A 30 -11.46 8.76 8.08
C THR A 30 -10.83 8.54 9.45
N GLY A 31 -11.25 7.53 10.21
CA GLY A 31 -10.59 7.25 11.48
C GLY A 31 -11.23 6.24 12.41
N TRP A 32 -12.48 5.80 12.22
CA TRP A 32 -13.12 4.83 13.13
C TRP A 32 -12.92 3.37 12.75
N SER A 33 -12.52 3.09 11.51
CA SER A 33 -12.26 1.71 11.07
C SER A 33 -10.85 1.27 11.44
N GLU A 34 -10.70 -0.03 11.69
CA GLU A 34 -9.41 -0.67 11.94
C GLU A 34 -8.41 -0.44 10.81
N ASP A 35 -8.89 -0.34 9.57
CA ASP A 35 -8.09 -0.05 8.38
C ASP A 35 -7.43 1.33 8.46
N THR A 36 -8.16 2.34 8.95
CA THR A 36 -7.65 3.73 9.05
C THR A 36 -6.69 3.96 10.22
N MET A 37 -6.55 2.99 11.13
CA MET A 37 -5.70 3.13 12.33
C MET A 37 -4.22 3.36 11.99
N TYR A 38 -3.77 2.88 10.83
CA TYR A 38 -2.38 2.97 10.40
C TYR A 38 -2.13 4.04 9.31
N ASP A 39 -3.18 4.70 8.79
CA ASP A 39 -3.06 5.69 7.71
C ASP A 39 -2.29 6.96 8.11
N GLY A 40 -2.26 7.30 9.40
CA GLY A 40 -1.54 8.45 9.94
C GLY A 40 -0.07 8.19 10.27
N LEU A 41 0.41 6.95 10.09
CA LEU A 41 1.82 6.64 10.30
C LEU A 41 2.57 6.90 8.99
N ASP A 42 3.42 7.92 8.99
CA ASP A 42 4.42 8.15 7.94
C ASP A 42 5.54 7.10 8.07
N LEU A 43 5.16 5.83 7.94
CA LEU A 43 6.08 4.71 7.89
C LEU A 43 6.82 4.80 6.55
N PRO A 44 8.17 4.72 6.54
CA PRO A 44 8.86 4.50 5.28
C PRO A 44 8.28 3.22 4.70
N ALA A 45 7.64 3.30 3.53
CA ALA A 45 7.05 2.15 2.88
C ALA A 45 8.13 1.08 2.77
N PHE A 46 8.04 0.05 3.60
CA PHE A 46 8.72 -1.20 3.33
C PHE A 46 8.04 -1.67 2.05
N GLU A 47 8.75 -1.62 0.92
CA GLU A 47 8.24 -2.03 -0.38
C GLU A 47 7.96 -3.54 -0.37
N GLU A 48 6.90 -3.95 0.32
CA GLU A 48 6.26 -5.23 0.08
C GLU A 48 5.44 -5.08 -1.19
N SER A 49 6.08 -5.58 -2.24
CA SER A 49 5.48 -6.15 -3.43
C SER A 49 3.97 -6.41 -3.32
N ASN A 50 3.17 -5.52 -3.91
CA ASN A 50 2.05 -5.81 -4.82
C ASN A 50 0.93 -4.78 -4.64
N THR A 51 0.96 -3.70 -5.42
CA THR A 51 -0.26 -3.20 -6.04
C THR A 51 0.06 -2.57 -7.38
N GLN A 52 -0.74 -2.92 -8.37
CA GLN A 52 -0.55 -2.68 -9.79
C GLN A 52 -0.57 -1.18 -10.16
N THR A 53 0.58 -0.62 -10.55
CA THR A 53 0.60 0.35 -11.65
C THR A 53 0.78 -0.44 -12.95
N LYS A 54 -0.33 -0.63 -13.65
CA LYS A 54 -0.46 -1.39 -14.89
C LYS A 54 0.49 -0.80 -15.96
N THR A 55 1.20 -1.67 -16.69
CA THR A 55 1.88 -1.45 -18.00
C THR A 55 3.31 -0.90 -18.13
N SER A 56 4.12 -0.72 -17.08
CA SER A 56 5.55 -0.34 -17.27
C SER A 56 6.60 -1.28 -16.64
N VAL A 57 6.22 -2.15 -15.69
CA VAL A 57 7.17 -3.06 -15.02
C VAL A 57 7.33 -4.41 -15.74
N LEU A 58 6.28 -4.86 -16.45
CA LEU A 58 6.38 -6.07 -17.26
C LEU A 58 7.32 -5.87 -18.46
N GLN A 59 7.37 -4.63 -18.97
CA GLN A 59 8.25 -4.24 -20.06
C GLN A 59 9.73 -4.26 -19.63
N SER A 60 10.07 -3.83 -18.41
CA SER A 60 11.46 -3.85 -17.93
C SER A 60 11.97 -5.27 -17.67
N LYS A 61 11.14 -6.18 -17.16
CA LYS A 61 11.52 -7.60 -17.02
C LYS A 61 11.79 -8.26 -18.37
N LEU A 62 10.94 -8.04 -19.37
CA LEU A 62 11.16 -8.61 -20.71
C LEU A 62 12.42 -8.05 -21.37
N LEU A 63 12.66 -6.74 -21.25
CA LEU A 63 13.89 -6.12 -21.76
C LEU A 63 15.15 -6.71 -21.10
N TYR A 64 15.14 -6.92 -19.78
CA TYR A 64 16.25 -7.55 -19.07
C TYR A 64 16.54 -8.97 -19.58
N TYR A 65 15.51 -9.79 -19.79
CA TYR A 65 15.70 -11.15 -20.32
C TYR A 65 16.26 -11.16 -21.75
N VAL A 66 15.83 -10.24 -22.61
CA VAL A 66 16.36 -10.13 -23.99
C VAL A 66 17.84 -9.76 -23.96
N VAL A 67 18.23 -8.78 -23.14
CA VAL A 67 19.64 -8.39 -22.99
C VAL A 67 20.48 -9.55 -22.45
N ALA A 68 20.00 -10.22 -21.40
CA ALA A 68 20.70 -11.38 -20.84
C ALA A 68 20.90 -12.49 -21.89
N ILE A 69 19.86 -12.85 -22.65
CA ILE A 69 19.96 -13.86 -23.72
C ILE A 69 20.95 -13.42 -24.81
N LEU A 70 20.89 -12.17 -25.28
CA LEU A 70 21.81 -11.66 -26.30
C LEU A 70 23.28 -11.73 -25.84
N THR A 71 23.56 -11.34 -24.60
CA THR A 71 24.92 -11.41 -24.05
C THR A 71 25.43 -12.85 -23.93
N ILE A 72 24.57 -13.77 -23.47
CA ILE A 72 24.91 -15.20 -23.35
C ILE A 72 25.17 -15.80 -24.73
N VAL A 73 24.32 -15.53 -25.72
CA VAL A 73 24.50 -16.06 -27.09
C VAL A 73 25.77 -15.52 -27.73
N ALA A 74 26.04 -14.21 -27.61
CA ALA A 74 27.28 -13.62 -28.14
C ALA A 74 28.53 -14.23 -27.49
N PHE A 75 28.50 -14.44 -26.18
CA PHE A 75 29.58 -15.11 -25.45
C PHE A 75 29.77 -16.54 -25.96
N ILE A 76 28.70 -17.34 -26.05
CA ILE A 76 28.78 -18.72 -26.57
C ILE A 76 29.39 -18.77 -27.98
N LEU A 77 28.96 -17.87 -28.89
CA LEU A 77 29.51 -17.80 -30.24
C LEU A 77 31.01 -17.44 -30.25
N PHE A 78 31.46 -16.56 -29.37
CA PHE A 78 32.87 -16.20 -29.23
C PHE A 78 33.74 -17.35 -28.71
N TYR A 79 33.21 -18.23 -27.87
CA TYR A 79 33.95 -19.39 -27.35
C TYR A 79 33.96 -20.59 -28.29
N ILE A 80 33.01 -20.66 -29.22
CA ILE A 80 32.87 -21.76 -30.19
C ILE A 80 33.66 -21.51 -31.48
N VAL A 81 33.88 -20.24 -31.84
CA VAL A 81 34.67 -19.80 -33.01
C VAL A 81 36.12 -19.59 -32.62
#